data_AF-A0A838JHW2-F1
#
_entry.id   AF-A0A838JHW2-F1
#
_cell.length_a   1.000
_cell.length_b   1.000
_cell.length_c   1.000
_cell.angle_alpha   90.00
_cell.angle_beta   90.00
_cell.angle_gamma   90.00
#
_symmetry.space_group_name_H-M   'P 1'
#
loop_
_entity.id
_entity.type
_entity.pdbx_description
1 polymer ?
#
loop_
_entity_poly.entity_id
_entity_poly.type
_entity_poly.pdbx_seq_one_letter_code
_entity_poly.pdbx_strand_id
1 'polypeptide(L)' 'MIIVTGANGKLGRAIVEHLLELVAADQIGVSVQNPEKARDLE' A
#
# COMPACT_ATOMS: atom_id res chain seq x y z
N MET A 1 -11.61 -6.11 -0.61
CA MET A 1 -10.92 -4.82 -0.81
C MET A 1 -10.51 -4.21 0.52
N ILE A 2 -9.21 -4.18 0.79
CA ILE A 2 -8.56 -3.58 1.96
C ILE A 2 -7.95 -2.25 1.52
N ILE A 3 -8.12 -1.18 2.31
CA ILE A 3 -7.52 0.13 2.00
C ILE A 3 -6.49 0.49 3.06
N VAL A 4 -5.25 0.75 2.63
CA VAL A 4 -4.16 1.22 3.49
C VAL A 4 -3.92 2.70 3.23
N THR A 5 -4.19 3.53 4.24
CA THR A 5 -3.88 4.97 4.19
C THR A 5 -2.47 5.25 4.68
N GLY A 6 -1.82 6.29 4.13
CA GLY A 6 -0.42 6.57 4.44
C GLY A 6 0.51 5.44 4.02
N ALA A 7 0.17 4.73 2.92
CA ALA A 7 0.87 3.53 2.46
C ALA A 7 2.36 3.78 2.14
N ASN A 8 2.73 5.03 1.81
CA ASN A 8 4.12 5.42 1.56
C ASN A 8 4.93 5.75 2.84
N GLY A 9 4.31 5.66 4.02
CA GLY A 9 5.00 5.72 5.30
C GLY A 9 5.65 4.37 5.66
N LYS A 10 6.54 4.37 6.66
CA LYS A 10 7.26 3.15 7.09
C LYS A 10 6.34 2.00 7.47
N LEU A 11 5.31 2.29 8.27
CA LEU A 11 4.34 1.29 8.71
C LEU A 11 3.40 0.88 7.57
N GLY A 12 2.87 1.85 6.83
CA GLY A 12 1.96 1.60 5.71
C GLY A 12 2.59 0.68 4.67
N ARG A 13 3.86 0.89 4.35
CA ARG A 13 4.63 0.04 3.43
C ARG A 13 4.74 -1.39 3.96
N ALA A 14 5.18 -1.56 5.20
CA ALA A 14 5.32 -2.90 5.79
C ALA A 14 3.98 -3.65 5.84
N ILE A 15 2.88 -2.94 6.08
CA ILE A 15 1.53 -3.52 6.04
C ILE A 15 1.19 -3.97 4.61
N VAL A 16 1.43 -3.14 3.60
CA VAL A 16 1.14 -3.50 2.19
C VAL A 16 1.98 -4.71 1.77
N GLU A 17 3.27 -4.73 2.09
CA GLU A 17 4.18 -5.84 1.79
C GLU A 17 3.67 -7.15 2.41
N HIS A 18 3.25 -7.13 3.68
CA HIS A 18 2.72 -8.33 4.32
C HIS A 18 1.34 -8.74 3.80
N LEU A 19 0.48 -7.77 3.44
CA LEU A 19 -0.82 -8.06 2.83
C LEU A 19 -0.69 -8.75 1.48
N LEU A 20 0.32 -8.41 0.68
CA LEU A 20 0.60 -9.06 -0.61
C LEU A 20 0.96 -10.54 -0.46
N GLU A 21 1.42 -10.98 0.71
CA GLU A 21 1.66 -12.41 1.01
C GLU A 21 0.36 -13.18 1.29
N LEU A 22 -0.71 -12.47 1.66
CA LEU A 22 -1.97 -13.06 2.15
C LEU A 22 -3.11 -12.95 1.15
N VAL A 23 -3.13 -11.89 0.34
CA VAL A 23 -4.20 -11.61 -0.62
C VAL A 23 -3.63 -11.08 -1.94
N ALA A 24 -4.41 -11.23 -3.01
CA ALA A 24 -4.05 -10.70 -4.31
C ALA A 24 -4.02 -9.16 -4.32
N ALA A 25 -3.12 -8.58 -5.11
CA ALA A 25 -2.87 -7.13 -5.15
C ALA A 25 -4.11 -6.31 -5.58
N ASP A 26 -4.97 -6.86 -6.43
CA ASP A 26 -6.24 -6.25 -6.85
C ASP A 26 -7.23 -6.07 -5.68
N GLN A 27 -7.01 -6.78 -4.58
CA GLN A 27 -7.78 -6.64 -3.34
C GLN A 27 -7.23 -5.56 -2.40
N ILE A 28 -6.12 -4.89 -2.74
CA ILE A 28 -5.46 -3.89 -1.91
C ILE A 28 -5.48 -2.53 -2.62
N GLY A 29 -6.16 -1.55 -2.01
CA GLY A 29 -6.08 -0.15 -2.40
C GLY A 29 -5.13 0.61 -1.50
N VAL A 30 -4.25 1.44 -2.07
CA VAL A 30 -3.38 2.33 -1.30
C VAL A 30 -3.83 3.79 -1.43
N SER A 31 -3.82 4.51 -0.33
CA SER A 31 -4.10 5.94 -0.28
C SER A 31 -2.89 6.68 0.25
N VAL A 32 -2.39 7.61 -0.55
CA VAL A 32 -1.20 8.41 -0.30
C VAL A 32 -1.49 9.88 -0.55
N GLN A 33 -0.79 10.77 0.16
CA GLN A 33 -0.97 12.21 -0.03
C GLN A 33 -0.38 12.69 -1.37
N ASN A 34 0.72 12.09 -1.81
CA ASN A 34 1.38 12.42 -3.06
C ASN A 34 1.77 11.12 -3.80
N PRO A 35 1.11 10.78 -4.91
CA PRO A 35 1.40 9.60 -5.72
C PRO A 35 2.85 9.54 -6.22
N GLU A 36 3.46 10.68 -6.55
CA GLU A 36 4.86 10.74 -7.02
C GLU A 36 5.85 10.26 -5.95
N LYS A 37 5.51 10.42 -4.66
CA LYS A 37 6.31 9.92 -3.54
C LYS A 37 6.03 8.47 -3.19
N ALA A 38 5.18 7.80 -3.96
CA ALA A 38 4.71 6.44 -3.74
C ALA A 38 4.89 5.57 -5.01
N ARG A 39 5.75 5.97 -5.95
CA ARG A 39 6.03 5.22 -7.19
C ARG A 39 6.63 3.84 -6.95
N ASP A 40 7.16 3.62 -5.76
CA ASP A 40 7.61 2.35 -5.23
C ASP A 40 6.46 1.48 -4.68
N LEU A 41 5.20 1.87 -4.91
CA LEU A 41 3.97 1.13 -4.66
C LEU A 41 3.09 0.97 -5.92
N GLU A 42 3.53 1.48 -7.08
CA GLU A 42 2.96 1.13 -8.40
C GLU A 42 3.38 -0.28 -8.82
#